data_AF-A0A5B7G5C0-F1
#
_entry.id   AF-A0A5B7G5C0-F1
#
_cell.length_a   1.000
_cell.length_b   1.000
_cell.length_c   1.000
_cell.angle_alpha   90.00
_cell.angle_beta   90.00
_cell.angle_gamma   90.00
#
_symmetry.space_group_name_H-M   'P 1'
#
loop_
_entity.id
_entity.type
_entity.pdbx_description
1 polymer ?
#
loop_
_entity_poly.entity_id
_entity_poly.type
_entity_poly.pdbx_seq_one_letter_code
_entity_poly.pdbx_strand_id
1 'polypeptide(L)'
;MITKKELIWSFQLHGMHLRGDAANYLSELLEPLPQEEHKKWVDAVVDAMYKIPLASNEITKEAIYKAAQEVGSEENNDLDNILEVIDIYKIPKLVHSEAKGKYILETTTTHNLHGTAADKTALFMNRYAMIYSRTSNHELFRRRTMARSDAAMAYSLMKVCVFT
;
A
#
# COMPACT_ATOMS: atom_id res chain seq x y z
N MET A 1 22.74 15.94 -0.85
CA MET A 1 22.46 15.32 -2.16
C MET A 1 23.76 14.73 -2.63
N ILE A 2 23.82 13.41 -2.85
CA ILE A 2 24.99 12.81 -3.50
C ILE A 2 25.10 13.37 -4.91
N THR A 3 26.28 13.85 -5.26
CA THR A 3 26.55 14.36 -6.60
C THR A 3 26.88 13.20 -7.54
N LYS A 4 26.50 13.31 -8.81
CA LYS A 4 26.80 12.28 -9.83
C LYS A 4 28.30 11.93 -9.89
N LYS A 5 29.17 12.90 -9.58
CA LYS A 5 30.62 12.71 -9.52
C LYS A 5 31.04 11.78 -8.39
N GLU A 6 30.40 11.90 -7.22
CA GLU A 6 30.67 11.02 -6.08
C GLU A 6 30.23 9.57 -6.37
N LEU A 7 29.11 9.37 -7.07
CA LEU A 7 28.68 8.04 -7.52
C LEU A 7 29.65 7.44 -8.53
N ILE A 8 30.07 8.21 -9.52
CA ILE A 8 31.04 7.71 -10.51
C ILE A 8 32.35 7.36 -9.82
N TRP A 9 32.82 8.19 -8.89
CA TRP A 9 34.04 7.94 -8.12
C TRP A 9 33.92 6.69 -7.23
N SER A 10 32.78 6.50 -6.55
CA SER A 10 32.58 5.32 -5.71
C SER A 10 32.62 4.04 -6.53
N PHE A 11 31.97 3.99 -7.70
CA PHE A 11 32.04 2.83 -8.58
C PHE A 11 33.44 2.62 -9.17
N GLN A 12 34.16 3.70 -9.50
CA GLN A 12 35.55 3.61 -9.97
C GLN A 12 36.50 3.03 -8.92
N LEU A 13 36.31 3.36 -7.63
CA LEU A 13 37.10 2.76 -6.54
C LEU A 13 36.89 1.24 -6.45
N HIS A 14 35.71 0.74 -6.81
CA HIS A 14 35.38 -0.68 -6.87
C HIS A 14 35.77 -1.34 -8.20
N GLY A 15 36.51 -0.61 -9.05
CA GLY A 15 37.00 -1.08 -10.33
C GLY A 15 35.97 -1.04 -11.46
N MET A 16 34.77 -0.46 -11.25
CA MET A 16 33.68 -0.42 -12.22
C MET A 16 33.59 0.92 -12.96
N HIS A 17 33.12 0.92 -14.21
CA HIS A 17 32.86 2.15 -14.97
C HIS A 17 31.37 2.40 -15.13
N LEU A 18 30.87 3.40 -14.41
CA LEU A 18 29.46 3.80 -14.42
C LEU A 18 29.14 4.70 -15.62
N ARG A 19 28.22 4.27 -16.48
CA ARG A 19 27.73 5.11 -17.57
C ARG A 19 26.83 6.23 -17.03
N GLY A 20 26.81 7.38 -17.72
CA GLY A 20 26.08 8.57 -17.26
C GLY A 20 24.57 8.39 -17.13
N ASP A 21 23.95 7.57 -17.98
CA ASP A 21 22.54 7.16 -17.89
C ASP A 21 22.27 6.30 -16.64
N ALA A 22 23.19 5.41 -16.29
CA ALA A 22 23.14 4.56 -15.11
C ALA A 22 23.34 5.38 -13.82
N ALA A 23 24.26 6.35 -13.83
CA ALA A 23 24.47 7.30 -12.74
C ALA A 23 23.25 8.19 -12.49
N ASN A 24 22.56 8.62 -13.55
CA ASN A 24 21.31 9.37 -13.44
C ASN A 24 20.23 8.53 -12.76
N TYR A 25 20.06 7.29 -13.22
CA TYR A 25 19.07 6.38 -12.66
C TYR A 25 19.32 6.08 -11.17
N LEU A 26 20.57 5.83 -10.79
CA LEU A 26 20.95 5.60 -9.40
C LEU A 26 20.69 6.84 -8.52
N SER A 27 20.93 8.04 -9.06
CA SER A 27 20.67 9.29 -8.34
C SER A 27 19.17 9.56 -8.11
N GLU A 28 18.32 9.23 -9.09
CA GLU A 28 16.86 9.32 -8.96
C GLU A 28 16.35 8.33 -7.90
N LEU A 29 16.95 7.15 -7.83
CA LEU A 29 16.56 6.11 -6.87
C LEU A 29 16.97 6.42 -5.42
N LEU A 30 18.05 7.18 -5.24
CA LEU A 30 18.55 7.63 -3.94
C LEU A 30 17.84 8.90 -3.42
N GLU A 31 17.16 9.67 -4.27
CA GLU A 31 16.48 10.91 -3.89
C GLU A 31 15.43 10.77 -2.75
N PRO A 32 14.58 9.72 -2.70
CA PRO A 32 13.63 9.55 -1.61
C PRO A 32 14.25 9.07 -0.28
N LEU A 33 15.50 8.60 -0.30
CA LEU A 33 16.18 8.04 0.88
C LEU A 33 16.89 9.14 1.71
N PRO A 34 17.02 8.96 3.04
CA PRO A 34 17.78 9.87 3.88
C PRO A 34 19.29 9.83 3.53
N GLN A 35 19.96 10.99 3.62
CA GLN A 35 21.37 11.13 3.20
C GLN A 35 22.35 10.21 3.93
N GLU A 36 22.03 9.82 5.16
CA GLU A 36 22.85 8.91 5.97
C GLU A 36 22.87 7.47 5.43
N GLU A 37 21.81 7.07 4.73
CA GLU A 37 21.66 5.74 4.15
C GLU A 37 22.23 5.64 2.73
N HIS A 38 22.45 6.78 2.06
CA HIS A 38 22.92 6.81 0.67
C HIS A 38 24.22 6.03 0.47
N LYS A 39 25.19 6.18 1.38
CA LYS A 39 26.47 5.47 1.29
C LYS A 39 26.28 3.96 1.47
N LYS A 40 25.49 3.55 2.47
CA LYS A 40 25.19 2.13 2.73
C LYS A 40 24.51 1.48 1.53
N TRP A 41 23.56 2.19 0.92
CA TRP A 41 22.81 1.70 -0.22
C TRP A 41 23.69 1.60 -1.48
N VAL A 42 24.59 2.57 -1.70
CA VAL A 42 25.59 2.48 -2.78
C VAL A 42 26.50 1.28 -2.59
N ASP A 43 27.01 1.04 -1.38
CA ASP A 43 27.86 -0.12 -1.07
C ASP A 43 27.08 -1.44 -1.27
N ALA A 44 25.82 -1.52 -0.84
CA ALA A 44 24.96 -2.69 -1.04
C ALA A 44 24.68 -2.96 -2.53
N VAL A 45 24.46 -1.91 -3.33
CA VAL A 45 24.30 -2.06 -4.79
C VAL A 45 25.59 -2.54 -5.44
N VAL A 46 26.75 -2.07 -4.99
CA VAL A 46 28.05 -2.56 -5.45
C VAL A 46 28.22 -4.05 -5.12
N ASP A 47 27.86 -4.47 -3.92
CA ASP A 47 27.90 -5.88 -3.50
C ASP A 47 26.96 -6.76 -4.34
N ALA A 48 25.75 -6.29 -4.62
CA ALA A 48 24.83 -6.95 -5.54
C ALA A 48 25.41 -7.03 -6.96
N MET A 49 26.16 -6.02 -7.41
CA MET A 49 26.79 -6.02 -8.74
C MET A 49 27.87 -7.10 -8.89
N TYR A 50 28.57 -7.48 -7.82
CA TYR A 50 29.50 -8.61 -7.87
C TYR A 50 28.81 -9.97 -8.05
N LYS A 51 27.53 -10.09 -7.70
CA LYS A 51 26.73 -11.31 -7.89
C LYS A 51 26.19 -11.45 -9.32
N ILE A 52 26.08 -10.34 -10.05
CA ILE A 52 25.56 -10.33 -11.42
C ILE A 52 26.69 -10.70 -12.41
N PRO A 53 26.49 -11.68 -13.31
CA PRO A 53 27.47 -11.98 -14.33
C PRO A 53 27.56 -10.83 -15.34
N LEU A 54 28.65 -10.06 -15.27
CA LEU A 54 28.94 -8.94 -16.17
C LEU A 54 29.93 -9.41 -17.26
N ALA A 55 29.60 -9.10 -18.52
CA ALA A 55 30.50 -9.41 -19.65
C ALA A 55 31.58 -8.34 -19.87
N SER A 56 31.39 -7.14 -19.32
CA SER A 56 32.29 -5.99 -19.44
C SER A 56 32.27 -5.18 -18.15
N ASN A 57 33.32 -4.39 -17.96
CA ASN A 57 33.48 -3.48 -16.82
C ASN A 57 32.66 -2.18 -16.96
N GLU A 58 31.98 -2.00 -18.10
CA GLU A 58 31.02 -0.92 -18.29
C GLU A 58 29.64 -1.30 -17.73
N ILE A 59 29.17 -0.53 -16.75
CA ILE A 59 27.90 -0.75 -16.09
C ILE A 59 26.79 0.01 -16.84
N THR A 60 25.85 -0.75 -17.39
CA THR A 60 24.65 -0.23 -18.05
C THR A 60 23.52 0.04 -17.05
N LYS A 61 22.53 0.84 -17.46
CA LYS A 61 21.32 1.09 -16.67
C LYS A 61 20.61 -0.21 -16.26
N GLU A 62 20.58 -1.22 -17.14
CA GLU A 62 19.93 -2.51 -16.87
C GLU A 62 20.64 -3.30 -15.76
N ALA A 63 21.97 -3.24 -15.69
CA ALA A 63 22.74 -3.88 -14.64
C ALA A 63 22.40 -3.25 -13.27
N ILE A 64 22.40 -1.92 -13.18
CA ILE A 64 22.00 -1.22 -11.95
C ILE A 64 20.56 -1.54 -11.57
N TYR A 65 19.63 -1.56 -12.53
CA TYR A 65 18.24 -1.89 -12.27
C TYR A 65 18.11 -3.25 -11.58
N LYS A 66 18.80 -4.27 -12.09
CA LYS A 66 18.79 -5.61 -11.49
C LYS A 66 19.44 -5.62 -10.11
N ALA A 67 20.57 -4.93 -9.94
CA ALA A 67 21.27 -4.84 -8.66
C ALA A 67 20.41 -4.16 -7.59
N ALA A 68 19.80 -3.03 -7.94
CA ALA A 68 18.94 -2.26 -7.06
C ALA A 68 17.66 -3.04 -6.71
N GLN A 69 17.12 -3.81 -7.66
CA GLN A 69 16.02 -4.73 -7.40
C GLN A 69 16.43 -5.80 -6.40
N GLU A 70 17.63 -6.38 -6.54
CA GLU A 70 18.14 -7.40 -5.61
C GLU A 70 18.35 -6.83 -4.21
N VAL A 71 18.94 -5.63 -4.07
CA VAL A 71 19.09 -4.95 -2.76
C VAL A 71 17.72 -4.68 -2.11
N GLY A 72 16.76 -4.15 -2.89
CA GLY A 72 15.40 -3.94 -2.40
C GLY A 72 14.68 -5.25 -2.09
N SER A 73 14.96 -6.33 -2.81
CA SER A 73 14.40 -7.66 -2.57
C SER A 73 15.10 -8.42 -1.44
N GLU A 74 16.36 -8.12 -1.11
CA GLU A 74 17.04 -8.70 0.06
C GLU A 74 16.52 -8.09 1.37
N GLU A 75 16.17 -6.80 1.38
CA GLU A 75 15.41 -6.21 2.49
C GLU A 75 13.98 -6.76 2.57
N ASN A 76 13.39 -7.14 1.42
CA ASN A 76 12.06 -7.78 1.33
C ASN A 76 12.13 -9.31 1.18
N ASN A 77 13.25 -9.96 1.51
CA ASN A 77 13.34 -11.43 1.52
C ASN A 77 12.70 -11.93 2.82
N ASP A 78 11.44 -11.54 2.98
CA ASP A 78 10.39 -12.05 3.85
C ASP A 78 9.99 -13.49 3.47
N LEU A 79 10.92 -14.30 2.94
CA LEU A 79 10.73 -15.74 2.91
C LEU A 79 10.61 -16.30 4.34
N ASP A 80 11.05 -15.55 5.35
CA ASP A 80 10.79 -15.82 6.77
C ASP A 80 9.35 -15.41 7.21
N ASN A 81 8.64 -14.58 6.45
CA ASN A 81 7.28 -14.08 6.76
C ASN A 81 6.22 -14.51 5.72
N ILE A 82 6.25 -15.78 5.27
CA ILE A 82 5.17 -16.33 4.40
C ILE A 82 3.78 -16.22 5.08
N LEU A 83 3.76 -16.17 6.42
CA LEU A 83 2.57 -16.03 7.23
C LEU A 83 2.74 -14.89 8.24
N GLU A 84 2.08 -13.77 7.99
CA GLU A 84 1.93 -12.72 9.00
C GLU A 84 0.77 -13.06 9.94
N VAL A 85 1.08 -13.22 11.23
CA VAL A 85 0.06 -13.37 12.27
C VAL A 85 -0.41 -11.98 12.70
N ILE A 86 -1.67 -11.67 12.41
CA ILE A 86 -2.28 -10.41 12.80
C ILE A 86 -2.59 -10.43 14.31
N ASP A 87 -1.88 -9.61 15.07
CA ASP A 87 -2.15 -9.39 16.49
C ASP A 87 -3.40 -8.51 16.65
N ILE A 88 -4.45 -9.09 17.24
CA ILE A 88 -5.75 -8.44 17.45
C ILE A 88 -5.66 -7.13 18.26
N TYR A 89 -4.61 -6.95 19.07
CA TYR A 89 -4.41 -5.76 19.89
C TYR A 89 -3.62 -4.65 19.18
N LYS A 90 -3.02 -4.96 18.03
CA LYS A 90 -2.30 -3.97 17.19
C LYS A 90 -3.14 -3.47 16.01
N ILE A 91 -4.31 -4.06 15.78
CA ILE A 91 -5.19 -3.67 14.68
C ILE A 91 -5.83 -2.31 14.99
N PRO A 92 -5.71 -1.33 14.09
CA PRO A 92 -6.38 -0.05 14.27
C PRO A 92 -7.89 -0.21 14.16
N LYS A 93 -8.63 0.49 15.02
CA LYS A 93 -10.09 0.46 15.02
C LYS A 93 -10.66 1.37 13.94
N LEU A 94 -11.66 0.85 13.21
CA LEU A 94 -12.40 1.58 12.20
C LEU A 94 -13.79 1.95 12.72
N VAL A 95 -14.19 3.20 12.54
CA VAL A 95 -15.50 3.71 12.93
C VAL A 95 -16.25 4.24 11.70
N HIS A 96 -17.51 3.87 11.56
CA HIS A 96 -18.35 4.33 10.46
C HIS A 96 -18.77 5.79 10.69
N SER A 97 -18.45 6.67 9.76
CA SER A 97 -18.92 8.05 9.76
C SER A 97 -20.14 8.18 8.84
N GLU A 98 -21.30 8.44 9.43
CA GLU A 98 -22.54 8.66 8.66
C GLU A 98 -22.43 9.86 7.72
N ALA A 99 -21.77 10.94 8.15
CA ALA A 99 -21.60 12.15 7.36
C ALA A 99 -20.82 11.92 6.05
N LYS A 100 -19.84 11.01 6.07
CA LYS A 100 -19.02 10.68 4.89
C LYS A 100 -19.45 9.39 4.18
N GLY A 101 -20.33 8.60 4.80
CA GLY A 101 -20.69 7.25 4.34
C GLY A 101 -19.48 6.31 4.23
N LYS A 102 -18.42 6.56 5.01
CA LYS A 102 -17.13 5.87 4.94
C LYS A 102 -16.62 5.53 6.33
N TYR A 103 -15.78 4.50 6.41
CA TYR A 103 -15.06 4.17 7.63
C TYR A 103 -13.82 5.06 7.76
N ILE A 104 -13.55 5.49 8.99
CA ILE A 104 -12.41 6.34 9.34
C ILE A 104 -11.63 5.62 10.43
N LEU A 105 -10.30 5.76 10.39
CA LEU A 105 -9.42 5.27 11.45
C LEU A 105 -9.65 6.08 12.73
N GLU A 106 -9.89 5.38 13.83
CA GLU A 106 -9.99 5.99 15.14
C GLU A 106 -8.58 6.28 15.67
N THR A 107 -8.28 7.55 15.93
CA THR A 107 -6.95 7.98 16.39
C THR A 107 -6.68 7.59 17.84
N THR A 108 -7.73 7.31 18.62
CA THR A 108 -7.64 7.00 20.05
C THR A 108 -8.18 5.60 20.31
N THR A 109 -7.35 4.58 20.11
CA THR A 109 -7.71 3.20 20.42
C THR A 109 -7.07 2.77 21.74
N THR A 110 -7.86 2.77 22.82
CA THR A 110 -7.47 2.10 24.06
C THR A 110 -7.96 0.66 24.02
N HIS A 111 -7.05 -0.30 23.95
CA HIS A 111 -7.37 -1.72 24.03
C HIS A 111 -7.49 -2.14 25.49
N ASN A 112 -8.70 -2.04 26.04
CA ASN A 112 -8.98 -2.49 27.40
C ASN A 112 -9.32 -3.98 27.37
N LEU A 113 -8.80 -4.74 28.34
CA LEU A 113 -9.10 -6.17 28.49
C LEU A 113 -10.59 -6.42 28.77
N HIS A 114 -11.25 -5.45 29.42
CA HIS A 114 -12.67 -5.50 29.73
C HIS A 114 -13.39 -4.29 29.11
N GLY A 115 -14.52 -4.56 28.48
CA GLY A 115 -15.41 -3.53 27.95
C GLY A 115 -16.31 -2.93 29.03
N THR A 116 -16.68 -1.68 28.81
CA THR A 116 -17.66 -0.93 29.59
C THR A 116 -19.07 -1.16 29.03
N ALA A 117 -20.11 -0.78 29.77
CA ALA A 117 -21.49 -0.82 29.25
C ALA A 117 -21.65 -0.01 27.95
N ALA A 118 -20.92 1.09 27.81
CA ALA A 118 -20.89 1.90 26.59
C ALA A 118 -20.37 1.12 25.37
N ASP A 119 -19.39 0.23 25.56
CA ASP A 119 -18.81 -0.57 24.47
C ASP A 119 -19.81 -1.58 23.92
N LYS A 120 -20.66 -2.15 24.79
CA LYS A 120 -21.76 -3.03 24.37
C LYS A 120 -22.78 -2.27 23.52
N THR A 121 -23.13 -1.05 23.91
CA THR A 121 -24.03 -0.19 23.13
C THR A 121 -23.40 0.15 21.77
N ALA A 122 -22.13 0.55 21.76
CA ALA A 122 -21.37 0.87 20.55
C ALA A 122 -21.28 -0.33 19.59
N LEU A 123 -21.13 -1.56 20.11
CA LEU A 123 -21.15 -2.78 19.31
C LEU A 123 -22.46 -2.94 18.52
N PHE A 124 -23.61 -2.71 19.17
CA PHE A 124 -24.91 -2.80 18.48
C PHE A 124 -25.10 -1.67 17.48
N MET A 125 -24.71 -0.44 17.83
CA MET A 125 -24.76 0.71 16.93
C MET A 125 -23.90 0.49 15.68
N ASN A 126 -22.66 0.03 15.85
CA ASN A 126 -21.74 -0.24 14.74
C ASN A 126 -22.26 -1.36 13.82
N ARG A 127 -22.82 -2.43 14.40
CA ARG A 127 -23.46 -3.51 13.62
C ARG A 127 -24.64 -3.00 12.81
N TYR A 128 -25.48 -2.17 13.42
CA TYR A 128 -26.59 -1.55 12.72
C TYR A 128 -26.10 -0.65 11.59
N ALA A 129 -25.12 0.23 11.83
CA ALA A 129 -24.56 1.12 10.83
C ALA A 129 -23.97 0.36 9.63
N MET A 130 -23.29 -0.76 9.88
CA MET A 130 -22.77 -1.63 8.81
C MET A 130 -23.90 -2.21 7.94
N ILE A 131 -24.94 -2.75 8.58
CA ILE A 131 -26.09 -3.31 7.85
C ILE A 131 -26.80 -2.19 7.09
N TYR A 132 -27.04 -1.05 7.74
CA TYR A 132 -27.67 0.11 7.14
C TYR A 132 -26.91 0.58 5.89
N SER A 133 -25.60 0.76 5.99
CA SER A 133 -24.73 1.15 4.86
C SER A 133 -24.78 0.13 3.71
N ARG A 134 -24.76 -1.18 4.02
CA ARG A 134 -24.91 -2.22 2.99
C ARG A 134 -26.28 -2.15 2.31
N THR A 135 -27.35 -2.00 3.08
CA THR A 135 -28.71 -1.92 2.55
C THR A 135 -28.94 -0.64 1.74
N SER A 136 -28.48 0.52 2.19
CA SER A 136 -28.70 1.79 1.50
C SER A 136 -27.93 1.90 0.18
N ASN A 137 -26.81 1.20 0.05
CA ASN A 137 -26.03 1.14 -1.18
C ASN A 137 -26.44 0.00 -2.13
N HIS A 138 -27.28 -0.93 -1.66
CA HIS A 138 -27.75 -2.05 -2.46
C HIS A 138 -28.73 -1.59 -3.54
N GLU A 139 -28.63 -2.14 -4.75
CA GLU A 139 -29.36 -1.68 -5.94
C GLU A 139 -30.89 -1.62 -5.77
N LEU A 140 -31.46 -2.59 -5.05
CA LEU A 140 -32.91 -2.67 -4.81
C LEU A 140 -33.43 -1.64 -3.78
N PHE A 141 -32.57 -1.16 -2.90
CA PHE A 141 -32.95 -0.31 -1.75
C PHE A 141 -32.37 1.10 -1.83
N ARG A 142 -31.33 1.28 -2.65
CA ARG A 142 -30.77 2.59 -2.95
C ARG A 142 -31.83 3.41 -3.65
N ARG A 143 -32.09 4.59 -3.11
CA ARG A 143 -33.01 5.56 -3.72
C ARG A 143 -32.53 5.79 -5.15
N ARG A 144 -33.32 5.39 -6.15
CA ARG A 144 -33.00 5.62 -7.57
C ARG A 144 -32.78 7.11 -7.73
N THR A 145 -31.52 7.54 -7.85
CA THR A 145 -31.20 8.91 -8.24
C THR A 145 -31.81 9.06 -9.62
N MET A 146 -32.90 9.82 -9.72
CA MET A 146 -33.58 10.08 -10.98
C MET A 146 -32.63 10.89 -11.87
N ALA A 147 -31.78 10.18 -12.60
CA ALA A 147 -30.90 10.72 -13.62
C ALA A 147 -30.53 9.61 -14.60
N ARG A 148 -31.56 9.05 -15.25
CA ARG A 148 -31.44 8.63 -16.65
C ARG A 148 -32.82 8.60 -17.28
N SER A 149 -33.01 9.47 -18.26
CA SER A 149 -34.11 9.50 -19.20
C SER A 149 -34.05 8.26 -20.09
N ASP A 150 -34.40 7.09 -19.57
CA ASP A 150 -34.73 5.93 -20.38
C ASP A 150 -36.12 5.45 -19.93
N ALA A 151 -37.13 5.78 -20.73
CA ALA A 151 -38.55 5.56 -20.48
C ALA A 151 -38.99 4.08 -20.59
N ALA A 152 -38.10 3.13 -20.34
CA ALA A 152 -38.41 1.71 -20.39
C ALA A 152 -37.85 1.02 -19.13
N MET A 153 -38.72 0.32 -18.41
CA MET A 153 -38.46 -0.38 -17.13
C MET A 153 -38.79 0.41 -15.85
N ALA A 154 -40.03 0.87 -15.78
CA ALA A 154 -40.74 1.06 -14.53
C ALA A 154 -41.14 -0.32 -13.95
N TYR A 155 -40.25 -0.96 -13.19
CA TYR A 155 -40.68 -2.05 -12.32
C TYR A 155 -41.48 -1.47 -11.15
N SER A 156 -42.77 -1.75 -11.12
CA SER A 156 -43.65 -1.46 -9.98
C SER A 156 -43.85 -2.73 -9.16
N LEU A 157 -43.93 -2.59 -7.84
CA LEU A 157 -44.26 -3.70 -6.95
C LEU A 157 -45.74 -4.06 -7.16
N MET A 158 -46.01 -5.26 -7.67
CA MET A 158 -47.36 -5.80 -7.70
C MET A 158 -47.74 -6.35 -6.34
N LYS A 159 -48.90 -5.91 -5.84
CA LYS A 159 -49.52 -6.46 -4.62
C LYS A 159 -50.05 -7.85 -4.96
N VAL A 160 -49.42 -8.89 -4.42
CA VAL A 160 -49.93 -10.27 -4.49
C VAL A 160 -51.10 -10.38 -3.52
N CYS A 161 -52.33 -10.31 -4.04
CA CYS A 161 -53.51 -10.68 -3.27
C CYS A 161 -53.61 -12.21 -3.26
N VAL A 162 -53.36 -12.81 -2.09
CA VAL A 162 -53.70 -14.21 -1.83
C VAL A 162 -55.19 -14.25 -1.52
N PHE A 163 -55.95 -14.93 -2.37
CA PHE A 163 -57.36 -15.22 -2.12
C PHE A 163 -57.44 -16.43 -1.18
N THR A 164 -58.03 -16.22 0.00
CA THR A 164 -58.58 -17.27 0.87
C THR A 164 -60.08 -17.11 0.91
#